data_AF-A0A2D6L8Z0-F1
#
_entry.id   AF-A0A2D6L8Z0-F1
#
_cell.length_a   1.000
_cell.length_b   1.000
_cell.length_c   1.000
_cell.angle_alpha   90.00
_cell.angle_beta   90.00
_cell.angle_gamma   90.00
#
_symmetry.space_group_name_H-M   'P 1'
#
loop_
_entity.id
_entity.type
_entity.pdbx_description
1 polymer ?
#
loop_
_entity_poly.entity_id
_entity_poly.type
_entity_poly.pdbx_seq_one_letter_code
_entity_poly.pdbx_strand_id
1 'polypeptide(L)'
;MTNDLDIIEEQFWSVCDKIGISETNKGHLRSFLAPLKEKSFATYLHSLRVGLLARGIGCFTFHEEKPLLLAGALHDLGKCKRALVNLD
;
A
#
# COMPACT_ATOMS: atom_id res chain seq x y z
N MET A 1 2.89 24.07 6.07
CA MET A 1 1.69 23.35 5.59
C MET A 1 2.14 21.96 5.19
N THR A 2 1.88 20.97 6.03
CA THR A 2 2.09 19.56 5.68
C THR A 2 1.14 19.22 4.55
N ASN A 3 1.64 18.70 3.43
CA ASN A 3 0.81 18.35 2.30
C ASN A 3 -0.08 17.16 2.71
N ASP A 4 -1.37 17.14 2.33
CA ASP A 4 -2.28 16.02 2.63
C ASP A 4 -1.72 14.66 2.16
N LEU A 5 -0.79 14.70 1.22
CA LEU A 5 -0.06 13.57 0.65
C LEU A 5 0.93 12.97 1.67
N ASP A 6 1.64 13.79 2.44
CA ASP A 6 2.58 13.33 3.48
C ASP A 6 1.83 12.65 4.63
N ILE A 7 0.63 13.15 4.92
CA ILE A 7 -0.24 12.63 6.00
C ILE A 7 -0.64 11.18 5.75
N ILE A 8 -1.00 10.81 4.52
CA ILE A 8 -1.42 9.44 4.20
C ILE A 8 -0.25 8.46 4.33
N GLU A 9 0.93 8.85 3.83
CA GLU A 9 2.12 8.01 3.91
C GLU A 9 2.54 7.81 5.37
N GLU A 10 2.55 8.88 6.17
CA GLU A 10 2.82 8.81 7.61
C GLU A 10 1.80 7.92 8.35
N GLN A 11 0.50 8.10 8.08
CA GLN A 11 -0.56 7.28 8.67
C GLN A 11 -0.39 5.80 8.31
N PHE A 12 -0.06 5.49 7.06
CA PHE A 12 0.17 4.12 6.61
C PHE A 12 1.31 3.45 7.37
N TRP A 13 2.46 4.13 7.49
CA TRP A 13 3.61 3.58 8.21
C TRP A 13 3.37 3.50 9.72
N SER A 14 2.69 4.48 10.31
CA SER A 14 2.26 4.42 11.72
C SER A 14 1.33 3.24 11.99
N VAL A 15 0.43 2.91 11.06
CA VAL A 15 -0.43 1.73 11.16
C VAL A 15 0.38 0.44 11.04
N CYS A 16 1.36 0.38 10.15
CA CYS A 16 2.27 -0.77 10.05
C CYS A 16 2.98 -1.04 11.38
N ASP A 17 3.41 0.00 12.08
CA ASP A 17 4.02 -0.10 13.41
C ASP A 17 3.03 -0.63 14.44
N LYS A 18 1.83 -0.04 14.49
CA LYS A 18 0.77 -0.41 15.46
C LYS A 18 0.34 -1.86 15.35
N ILE A 19 0.26 -2.40 14.14
CA ILE A 19 -0.13 -3.80 13.93
C ILE A 19 1.07 -4.76 13.99
N GLY A 20 2.30 -4.27 14.18
CA GLY A 20 3.49 -5.10 14.33
C GLY A 20 3.97 -5.72 13.03
N ILE A 21 4.08 -4.93 11.95
CA ILE A 21 4.88 -5.28 10.77
C ILE A 21 6.35 -4.99 11.11
N SER A 22 7.21 -5.99 11.02
CA SER A 22 8.64 -5.86 11.30
C SER A 22 9.34 -4.89 10.35
N GLU A 23 10.48 -4.32 10.77
CA GLU A 23 11.30 -3.47 9.89
C GLU A 23 11.70 -4.16 8.59
N THR A 24 12.06 -5.45 8.65
CA THR A 24 12.38 -6.25 7.46
C THR A 24 11.21 -6.27 6.48
N ASN A 25 9.99 -6.54 6.97
CA ASN A 25 8.80 -6.58 6.11
C ASN A 25 8.41 -5.18 5.61
N LYS A 26 8.61 -4.12 6.40
CA LYS A 26 8.46 -2.74 5.92
C LYS A 26 9.48 -2.42 4.82
N GLY A 27 10.70 -2.93 4.92
CA GLY A 27 11.71 -2.87 3.85
C GLY A 27 11.19 -3.47 2.55
N HIS A 28 10.70 -4.72 2.60
CA HIS A 28 10.10 -5.37 1.43
C HIS A 28 8.89 -4.60 0.89
N LEU A 29 8.01 -4.10 1.77
CA LEU A 29 6.84 -3.33 1.37
C LEU A 29 7.22 -2.03 0.64
N ARG A 30 8.25 -1.32 1.12
CA ARG A 30 8.80 -0.15 0.41
C ARG A 30 9.35 -0.54 -0.96
N SER A 31 10.07 -1.64 -1.07
CA SER A 31 10.58 -2.14 -2.35
C SER A 31 9.47 -2.49 -3.34
N PHE A 32 8.36 -3.09 -2.87
CA PHE A 32 7.20 -3.37 -3.72
C PHE A 32 6.48 -2.09 -4.17
N LEU A 33 6.35 -1.10 -3.29
CA LEU A 33 5.64 0.13 -3.58
C LEU A 33 6.46 1.17 -4.37
N ALA A 34 7.79 1.09 -4.36
CA ALA A 34 8.67 2.05 -5.03
C ALA A 34 8.36 2.21 -6.54
N PRO A 35 8.15 1.13 -7.34
CA PRO A 35 7.76 1.26 -8.74
C PRO A 35 6.42 1.97 -8.96
N LEU A 36 5.46 1.85 -8.01
CA LEU A 36 4.20 2.60 -8.08
C LEU A 36 4.45 4.08 -7.81
N LYS A 37 5.25 4.39 -6.79
CA LYS A 37 5.61 5.77 -6.40
C LYS A 37 6.31 6.51 -7.54
N GLU A 38 7.23 5.84 -8.23
CA GLU A 38 7.97 6.38 -9.38
C GLU A 38 7.08 6.55 -10.62
N LYS A 39 6.27 5.53 -10.94
CA LYS A 39 5.43 5.56 -12.16
C LYS A 39 4.24 6.51 -12.03
N SER A 40 3.58 6.53 -10.87
CA SER A 40 2.40 7.33 -10.60
C SER A 40 2.22 7.54 -9.11
N PHE A 41 2.68 8.68 -8.63
CA PHE A 41 2.51 9.08 -7.23
C PHE A 41 1.05 9.06 -6.78
N ALA A 42 0.11 9.42 -7.67
CA ALA A 42 -1.32 9.32 -7.41
C ALA A 42 -1.79 7.88 -7.16
N THR A 43 -1.32 6.91 -7.97
CA THR A 43 -1.65 5.48 -7.80
C THR A 43 -1.01 4.91 -6.54
N TYR A 44 0.20 5.35 -6.20
CA TYR A 44 0.85 5.02 -4.93
C TYR A 44 0.00 5.44 -3.73
N LEU A 45 -0.40 6.71 -3.66
CA LEU A 45 -1.24 7.21 -2.56
C LEU A 45 -2.62 6.57 -2.53
N HIS A 46 -3.24 6.34 -3.70
CA HIS A 46 -4.47 5.58 -3.80
C HIS A 46 -4.32 4.20 -3.15
N SER A 47 -3.23 3.49 -3.46
CA SER A 47 -2.96 2.17 -2.91
C SER A 47 -2.79 2.21 -1.38
N LEU A 48 -2.07 3.20 -0.84
CA LEU A 48 -1.95 3.36 0.62
C LEU A 48 -3.32 3.60 1.29
N ARG A 49 -4.16 4.46 0.71
CA ARG A 49 -5.53 4.71 1.19
C ARG A 49 -6.39 3.46 1.16
N VAL A 50 -6.32 2.68 0.08
CA VAL A 50 -7.03 1.41 -0.06
C VAL A 50 -6.55 0.41 0.99
N GLY A 51 -5.25 0.33 1.27
CA GLY A 51 -4.72 -0.48 2.37
C GLY A 51 -5.31 -0.09 3.73
N LEU A 52 -5.27 1.21 4.07
CA LEU A 52 -5.85 1.72 5.33
C LEU A 52 -7.35 1.42 5.45
N LEU A 53 -8.10 1.59 4.36
CA LEU A 53 -9.53 1.28 4.32
C LEU A 53 -9.79 -0.22 4.45
N ALA A 54 -9.04 -1.06 3.73
CA ALA A 54 -9.17 -2.52 3.78
C ALA A 54 -8.91 -3.05 5.20
N ARG A 55 -7.92 -2.49 5.90
CA ARG A 55 -7.72 -2.74 7.33
C ARG A 55 -8.96 -2.35 8.14
N GLY A 56 -9.50 -1.15 7.94
CA GLY A 56 -10.70 -0.69 8.64
C GLY A 56 -11.91 -1.61 8.44
N ILE A 57 -12.12 -2.10 7.21
CA ILE A 57 -13.12 -3.11 6.88
C ILE A 57 -12.82 -4.42 7.64
N GLY A 58 -11.55 -4.84 7.68
CA GLY A 58 -11.12 -6.01 8.44
C GLY A 58 -11.48 -5.93 9.92
N CYS A 59 -11.17 -4.80 10.56
CA CYS A 59 -11.56 -4.55 11.96
C CYS A 59 -13.08 -4.60 12.15
N PHE A 60 -13.85 -4.01 11.24
CA PHE A 60 -15.31 -3.98 11.30
C PHE A 60 -15.95 -5.37 11.09
N THR A 61 -15.31 -6.22 10.29
CA THR A 61 -15.82 -7.54 9.89
C THR A 61 -15.15 -8.70 10.63
N PHE A 62 -14.33 -8.42 11.65
CA PHE A 62 -13.59 -9.42 12.43
C PHE A 62 -12.64 -10.31 11.58
N HIS A 63 -12.01 -9.72 10.56
CA HIS A 63 -10.96 -10.37 9.75
C HIS A 63 -9.55 -9.90 10.14
N GLU A 64 -8.54 -10.67 9.76
CA GLU A 64 -7.14 -10.34 10.04
C GLU A 64 -6.71 -9.02 9.38
N GLU A 65 -6.15 -8.12 10.19
CA GLU A 65 -5.78 -6.76 9.75
C GLU A 65 -4.58 -6.74 8.80
N LYS A 66 -3.52 -7.51 9.09
CA LYS A 66 -2.26 -7.49 8.30
C LYS A 66 -2.49 -7.94 6.85
N PRO A 67 -3.14 -9.08 6.57
CA PRO A 67 -3.36 -9.50 5.20
C PRO A 67 -4.20 -8.50 4.41
N LEU A 68 -5.22 -7.90 5.02
CA LEU A 68 -6.08 -6.92 4.36
C LEU A 68 -5.37 -5.59 4.08
N LEU A 69 -4.57 -5.09 5.03
CA LEU A 69 -3.73 -3.90 4.81
C LEU A 69 -2.80 -4.14 3.61
N LEU A 70 -2.10 -5.28 3.59
CA LEU A 70 -1.12 -5.61 2.55
C LEU A 70 -1.80 -5.85 1.20
N ALA A 71 -2.91 -6.58 1.16
CA ALA A 71 -3.68 -6.82 -0.06
C ALA A 71 -4.16 -5.50 -0.67
N GLY A 72 -4.71 -4.59 0.15
CA GLY A 72 -5.15 -3.27 -0.32
C GLY A 72 -4.00 -2.39 -0.80
N ALA A 73 -2.88 -2.36 -0.06
CA ALA A 73 -1.71 -1.56 -0.42
C ALA A 73 -1.00 -2.05 -1.69
N LEU A 74 -1.08 -3.34 -1.99
CA LEU A 74 -0.37 -3.98 -3.10
C LEU A 74 -1.27 -4.31 -4.29
N HIS A 75 -2.58 -4.02 -4.22
CA HIS A 75 -3.55 -4.44 -5.24
C HIS A 75 -3.21 -3.95 -6.65
N ASP A 76 -2.58 -2.78 -6.74
CA ASP A 76 -2.29 -2.10 -7.99
C ASP A 76 -0.87 -2.35 -8.54
N LEU A 77 -0.07 -3.21 -7.92
CA LEU A 77 1.29 -3.54 -8.40
C LEU A 77 1.31 -4.02 -9.85
N GLY A 78 0.24 -4.69 -10.31
CA GLY A 78 0.09 -5.12 -11.70
C GLY A 78 0.18 -3.97 -12.70
N LYS A 79 -0.24 -2.75 -12.32
CA LYS A 79 -0.16 -1.55 -13.16
C LYS A 79 1.27 -1.11 -13.44
N CYS A 80 2.26 -1.55 -12.66
CA CYS A 80 3.67 -1.27 -12.91
C CYS A 80 4.27 -2.18 -13.98
N LYS A 81 3.73 -3.40 -14.15
CA LYS A 81 4.15 -4.29 -15.24
C LYS A 81 3.67 -3.68 -16.56
N ARG A 82 4.56 -3.55 -17.55
CA ARG A 82 4.15 -3.17 -18.91
C ARG A 82 3.10 -4.17 -19.37
N ALA A 83 2.10 -3.71 -20.14
CA ALA A 83 1.24 -4.63 -20.87
C ALA A 83 2.13 -5.66 -21.55
N LEU A 84 1.82 -6.95 -21.41
CA LEU A 84 2.38 -7.95 -22.29
C LEU A 84 1.98 -7.51 -23.68
N VAL A 85 2.89 -6.85 -24.40
CA VAL A 85 2.71 -6.56 -25.81
C VAL A 85 2.66 -7.94 -26.42
N ASN A 86 1.49 -8.32 -26.91
CA ASN A 86 1.32 -9.55 -27.67
C ASN A 86 2.42 -9.56 -28.73
N LEU A 87 3.32 -10.54 -28.63
CA LEU A 87 4.22 -10.88 -29.72
C LEU A 87 3.35 -11.63 -30.71
N ASP A 88 2.72 -10.88 -31.61
CA ASP A 88 2.18 -11.41 -32.87
C ASP A 88 3.35 -11.78 -33.81
#